data_AF-A0A8J6GWL0-F1
#
_entry.id   AF-A0A8J6GWL0-F1
#
_cell.length_a   1.000
_cell.length_b   1.000
_cell.length_c   1.000
_cell.angle_alpha   90.00
_cell.angle_beta   90.00
_cell.angle_gamma   90.00
#
_symmetry.space_group_name_H-M   'P 1'
#
loop_
_entity.id
_entity.type
_entity.pdbx_description
1 polymer ?
#
loop_
_entity_poly.entity_id
_entity_poly.type
_entity_poly.pdbx_seq_one_letter_code
_entity_poly.pdbx_strand_id
1 'polypeptide(L)'
;MDDQGCPRCKTTKYRNPSLKLMVNVCGHTLCESCVDLLFVRGAGNCPECGTPLRKSNFRVQLFEDPTVDKEVEIRKKVLKIYNKREEDFPSLREYNDFLEEVEEIGMFKFDVLVFG
;
A
#
# COMPACT_ATOMS: atom_id res chain seq x y z
N MET A 1 9.46 16.14 -12.12
CA MET A 1 8.79 15.98 -10.81
C MET A 1 7.32 16.18 -11.07
N ASP A 2 6.62 15.11 -11.44
CA ASP A 2 5.19 15.17 -11.69
C ASP A 2 4.48 15.14 -10.34
N ASP A 3 3.93 16.28 -9.94
CA ASP A 3 3.22 16.46 -8.67
C ASP A 3 2.10 15.42 -8.54
N GLN A 4 2.26 14.49 -7.61
CA GLN A 4 1.23 13.51 -7.31
C GLN A 4 -0.04 14.23 -6.84
N GLY A 5 -1.14 14.00 -7.55
CA GLY A 5 -2.41 14.69 -7.34
C GLY A 5 -3.57 13.72 -7.31
N CYS A 6 -4.69 14.14 -6.73
CA CYS A 6 -5.87 13.28 -6.71
C CYS A 6 -6.47 13.16 -8.13
N PRO A 7 -6.70 11.94 -8.65
CA PRO A 7 -7.21 11.73 -10.02
C PRO A 7 -8.64 12.28 -10.20
N ARG A 8 -9.42 12.41 -9.11
CA ARG A 8 -10.80 12.87 -9.14
C ARG A 8 -10.92 14.40 -9.17
N CYS A 9 -10.21 15.13 -8.30
CA CYS A 9 -10.32 16.59 -8.21
C CYS A 9 -9.13 17.33 -8.84
N LYS A 10 -8.12 16.60 -9.33
CA LYS A 10 -6.89 17.13 -9.94
C LYS A 10 -6.14 18.12 -9.05
N THR A 11 -6.41 18.09 -7.73
CA THR A 11 -5.70 18.92 -6.75
C THR A 11 -4.37 18.25 -6.44
N THR A 12 -3.31 19.06 -6.43
CA THR A 12 -1.93 18.65 -6.15
C THR A 12 -1.47 19.25 -4.81
N LYS A 13 -0.37 18.72 -4.26
CA LYS A 13 0.26 19.29 -3.07
C LYS A 13 0.72 20.74 -3.29
N TYR A 14 1.09 21.11 -4.52
CA TYR A 14 1.42 22.50 -4.87
C TYR A 14 0.25 23.47 -4.65
N ARG A 15 -0.98 23.09 -5.03
CA ARG A 15 -2.17 23.93 -4.85
C ARG A 15 -2.69 23.92 -3.41
N ASN A 16 -2.52 22.81 -2.71
CA ASN A 16 -2.93 22.67 -1.32
C ASN A 16 -1.85 21.89 -0.55
N PRO A 17 -0.95 22.58 0.18
CA PRO A 17 0.10 21.94 0.95
C PRO A 17 -0.41 21.00 2.04
N SER A 18 -1.65 21.18 2.51
CA SER A 18 -2.29 20.31 3.51
C SER A 18 -3.05 19.13 2.88
N LEU A 19 -2.93 18.92 1.56
CA LEU A 19 -3.59 17.81 0.86
C LEU A 19 -3.02 16.47 1.34
N LYS A 20 -3.86 15.69 2.01
CA LYS A 20 -3.55 14.29 2.36
C LYS A 20 -4.05 13.37 1.27
N LEU A 21 -3.12 12.68 0.61
CA LEU A 21 -3.43 11.57 -0.28
C LEU A 21 -3.58 10.29 0.54
N MET A 22 -4.59 9.51 0.18
CA MET A 22 -4.90 8.22 0.77
C MET A 22 -4.84 7.15 -0.31
N VAL A 23 -4.26 5.99 0.02
CA VAL A 23 -4.19 4.80 -0.83
C VAL A 23 -5.27 3.83 -0.40
N ASN A 24 -5.93 3.18 -1.36
CA ASN A 24 -6.91 2.12 -1.11
C ASN A 24 -6.30 0.72 -1.29
N VAL A 25 -7.10 -0.32 -1.08
CA VAL A 25 -6.67 -1.73 -1.20
C VAL A 25 -6.19 -2.15 -2.59
N CYS A 26 -6.62 -1.46 -3.66
CA CYS A 26 -6.10 -1.72 -5.00
C CYS A 26 -4.80 -0.96 -5.31
N GLY A 27 -4.42 0.01 -4.46
CA GLY A 27 -3.21 0.82 -4.65
C GLY A 27 -3.40 2.16 -5.35
N HIS A 28 -4.64 2.54 -5.67
CA HIS A 28 -4.94 3.84 -6.29
C HIS A 28 -5.08 4.91 -5.21
N THR A 29 -4.66 6.13 -5.54
CA THR A 29 -4.65 7.27 -4.60
C THR A 29 -5.86 8.17 -4.78
N LEU A 30 -6.43 8.65 -3.68
CA LEU A 30 -7.46 9.69 -3.64
C LEU A 30 -7.15 10.66 -2.50
N CYS A 31 -7.48 11.95 -2.63
CA CYS A 31 -7.37 12.85 -1.48
C CYS A 31 -8.48 12.61 -0.46
N GLU A 32 -8.20 12.92 0.81
CA GLU A 32 -9.12 12.78 1.95
C GLU A 32 -10.53 13.32 1.64
N SER A 33 -10.64 14.53 1.07
CA SER A 33 -11.92 15.12 0.70
C SER A 33 -12.66 14.35 -0.40
N CYS A 34 -11.94 13.79 -1.38
CA CYS A 34 -12.55 12.96 -2.41
C CYS A 34 -13.01 11.60 -1.88
N VAL A 35 -12.33 11.06 -0.87
CA VAL A 35 -12.75 9.83 -0.17
C VAL A 35 -14.06 10.09 0.57
N ASP A 36 -14.16 11.16 1.34
CA ASP A 36 -15.41 11.50 2.04
C ASP A 36 -16.58 11.71 1.08
N LEU A 37 -16.36 12.46 0.00
CA LEU A 37 -17.37 12.67 -1.05
C LEU A 37 -17.75 11.40 -1.81
N LEU A 38 -16.86 10.40 -1.86
CA LEU A 38 -17.15 9.11 -2.48
C LEU A 38 -18.23 8.36 -1.68
N PHE A 39 -18.09 8.34 -0.35
CA PHE A 39 -18.99 7.61 0.54
C PHE A 39 -20.31 8.33 0.84
N VAL A 40 -20.35 9.67 0.75
CA VAL A 40 -21.62 10.42 0.85
C VAL A 40 -22.56 10.08 -0.32
N ARG A 41 -22.03 9.80 -1.50
CA ARG A 41 -22.83 9.47 -2.71
C ARG A 41 -23.20 7.98 -2.82
N GLY A 42 -22.77 7.12 -1.89
CA GLY A 42 -23.06 5.68 -1.87
C GLY A 42 -21.82 4.79 -1.73
N ALA A 43 -21.98 3.49 -1.98
CA ALA A 43 -20.86 2.54 -2.00
C ALA A 43 -19.88 2.94 -3.11
N GLY A 44 -18.68 3.37 -2.70
CA GLY A 44 -17.67 3.90 -3.60
C GLY A 44 -16.86 2.80 -4.26
N ASN A 45 -17.05 2.58 -5.56
CA ASN A 45 -16.11 1.82 -6.35
C ASN A 45 -14.85 2.66 -6.61
N CYS A 46 -13.70 2.00 -6.72
CA CYS A 46 -12.47 2.66 -7.14
C CYS A 46 -12.69 3.33 -8.51
N PRO A 47 -12.35 4.63 -8.69
CA PRO A 47 -12.55 5.31 -9.96
C PRO A 47 -11.63 4.81 -11.09
N GLU A 48 -10.55 4.09 -10.76
CA GLU A 48 -9.59 3.58 -11.75
C GLU A 48 -9.86 2.13 -12.14
N CYS A 49 -10.11 1.24 -11.17
CA CYS A 49 -10.30 -0.20 -11.44
C CYS A 49 -11.68 -0.76 -11.07
N GLY A 50 -12.59 0.05 -10.53
CA GLY A 50 -13.95 -0.39 -10.22
C GLY A 50 -14.10 -1.29 -8.98
N THR A 51 -13.02 -1.64 -8.28
CA THR A 51 -13.08 -2.48 -7.06
C THR A 51 -13.97 -1.83 -6.00
N PRO A 52 -14.91 -2.56 -5.36
CA PRO A 52 -15.74 -2.00 -4.30
C PRO A 52 -14.87 -1.64 -3.08
N LEU A 53 -14.93 -0.38 -2.65
CA LEU A 53 -14.13 0.14 -1.53
C LEU A 53 -14.96 0.34 -0.26
N ARG A 54 -14.30 0.26 0.89
CA ARG A 54 -14.85 0.63 2.21
C ARG A 54 -14.01 1.76 2.79
N LYS A 55 -14.63 2.67 3.56
CA LYS A 55 -13.91 3.82 4.15
C LYS A 55 -12.76 3.37 5.07
N SER A 56 -12.95 2.27 5.80
CA SER A 56 -11.93 1.66 6.66
C SER A 56 -10.70 1.14 5.92
N ASN A 57 -10.80 0.93 4.61
CA ASN A 57 -9.74 0.34 3.79
C ASN A 57 -8.85 1.41 3.14
N PHE A 58 -9.12 2.70 3.40
CA PHE A 58 -8.25 3.79 3.02
C PHE A 58 -7.21 4.02 4.11
N ARG A 59 -5.96 4.23 3.68
CA ARG A 59 -4.83 4.55 4.55
C ARG A 59 -4.14 5.81 4.03
N VAL A 60 -3.57 6.61 4.93
CA VAL A 60 -2.75 7.76 4.54
C VAL A 60 -1.53 7.24 3.80
N GLN A 61 -1.26 7.81 2.63
CA GLN A 61 -0.05 7.55 1.87
C GLN A 61 1.15 8.12 2.64
N LEU A 62 2.11 7.29 3.01
CA LEU A 62 3.28 7.72 3.78
C LEU A 62 4.43 8.12 2.85
N PHE A 63 4.52 7.48 1.68
CA PHE A 63 5.59 7.68 0.71
C PHE A 63 5.05 8.30 -0.58
N GLU A 64 5.86 9.10 -1.27
CA GLU A 64 5.46 9.64 -2.58
C GLU A 64 5.24 8.54 -3.60
N ASP A 65 5.98 7.45 -3.52
CA ASP A 65 5.77 6.29 -4.38
C ASP A 65 4.74 5.31 -3.78
N PRO A 66 3.58 5.10 -4.44
CA PRO A 66 2.57 4.16 -3.96
C PRO A 66 3.05 2.71 -4.05
N THR A 67 4.08 2.42 -4.86
CA THR A 67 4.70 1.10 -4.93
C THR A 67 5.47 0.81 -3.64
N VAL A 68 6.25 1.76 -3.12
CA VAL A 68 6.94 1.63 -1.83
C VAL A 68 5.92 1.41 -0.69
N ASP A 69 4.80 2.13 -0.72
CA ASP A 69 3.71 1.95 0.25
C ASP A 69 3.05 0.55 0.17
N LYS A 70 3.02 -0.09 -1.01
CA LYS A 70 2.57 -1.49 -1.18
C LYS A 70 3.63 -2.48 -0.69
N GLU A 71 4.90 -2.26 -1.02
CA GLU A 71 6.01 -3.13 -0.61
C GLU A 71 6.10 -3.24 0.91
N VAL A 72 6.06 -2.10 1.61
CA VAL A 72 6.10 -2.04 3.08
C VAL A 72 4.92 -2.81 3.70
N GLU A 73 3.73 -2.75 3.09
CA GLU A 73 2.59 -3.54 3.56
C GLU A 73 2.76 -5.03 3.36
N ILE A 74 3.27 -5.44 2.21
CA ILE A 74 3.52 -6.85 1.92
C ILE A 74 4.56 -7.38 2.88
N ARG A 75 5.68 -6.66 3.09
CA ARG A 75 6.72 -7.03 4.04
C ARG A 75 6.18 -7.18 5.45
N LYS A 76 5.33 -6.24 5.92
CA LYS A 76 4.64 -6.36 7.23
C LYS A 76 3.75 -7.59 7.34
N LYS A 77 2.98 -7.92 6.29
CA LYS A 77 2.11 -9.11 6.29
C LYS A 77 2.91 -10.40 6.27
N VAL A 78 3.96 -10.45 5.47
CA VAL A 78 4.87 -11.59 5.34
C VAL A 78 5.56 -11.85 6.68
N LEU A 79 6.16 -10.82 7.31
CA LEU A 79 6.79 -10.94 8.64
C LEU A 79 5.81 -11.35 9.74
N LYS A 80 4.53 -10.99 9.63
CA LYS A 80 3.50 -11.44 10.58
C LYS A 80 3.18 -12.93 10.45
N ILE A 81 3.29 -13.50 9.24
CA ILE A 81 3.06 -14.92 8.97
C ILE A 81 4.32 -15.73 9.30
N TYR A 82 5.48 -15.23 8.89
CA TYR A 82 6.80 -15.82 9.13
C TYR A 82 7.41 -15.21 10.39
N ASN A 83 6.93 -15.67 11.55
CA ASN A 83 7.29 -15.13 12.87
C ASN A 83 8.40 -15.91 13.58
N LYS A 84 9.13 -16.79 12.88
CA LYS A 84 10.25 -17.54 13.46
C LYS A 84 11.40 -16.59 13.81
N ARG A 85 11.99 -16.82 14.98
CA ARG A 85 13.11 -16.05 15.52
C ARG A 85 14.38 -16.88 15.46
N GLU A 86 15.53 -16.25 15.65
CA GLU A 86 16.83 -16.93 15.66
C GLU A 86 16.86 -18.15 16.63
N GLU A 87 16.14 -18.06 17.76
CA GLU A 87 15.99 -19.14 18.75
C GLU A 87 15.25 -20.39 18.23
N ASP A 88 14.49 -20.26 17.14
CA ASP A 88 13.79 -21.39 16.49
C ASP A 88 14.71 -22.18 15.53
N PHE A 89 15.96 -21.73 15.34
CA PHE A 89 16.91 -22.34 14.42
C PHE A 89 18.12 -22.95 15.15
N PRO A 90 18.66 -24.07 14.65
CA PRO A 90 19.82 -24.72 15.24
C PRO A 90 21.15 -24.01 14.90
N SER A 91 21.17 -23.14 13.89
CA SER A 91 22.36 -22.38 13.49
C SER A 91 22.02 -20.99 12.95
N LEU A 92 22.96 -20.04 13.12
CA LEU A 92 22.84 -18.69 12.57
C LEU A 92 22.75 -18.69 11.04
N ARG A 93 23.33 -19.69 10.37
CA ARG A 93 23.27 -19.82 8.92
C ARG A 93 21.85 -20.10 8.44
N GLU A 94 21.18 -21.08 9.04
CA GLU A 94 19.80 -21.42 8.70
C GLU A 94 18.83 -20.26 8.99
N TYR A 95 19.09 -19.48 10.04
CA TYR A 95 18.33 -18.27 10.30
C TYR A 95 18.51 -17.23 9.18
N ASN A 96 19.75 -17.00 8.72
CA ASN A 96 20.00 -16.08 7.59
C ASN A 96 19.37 -16.58 6.28
N ASP A 97 19.47 -17.89 5.98
CA ASP A 97 18.86 -18.50 4.80
C ASP A 97 17.32 -18.33 4.86
N PHE A 98 16.71 -18.51 6.02
CA PHE A 98 15.28 -18.24 6.23
C PHE A 98 14.91 -16.77 6.02
N LEU A 99 15.74 -15.82 6.48
CA LEU A 99 15.50 -14.39 6.23
C LEU A 99 15.52 -14.08 4.73
N GLU A 100 16.46 -14.67 3.99
CA GLU A 100 16.54 -14.51 2.53
C GLU A 100 15.30 -15.09 1.82
N GLU A 101 14.84 -16.28 2.19
CA GLU A 101 13.59 -16.87 1.68
C GLU A 101 12.37 -15.97 1.97
N VAL A 102 12.30 -15.39 3.17
CA VAL A 102 11.22 -14.48 3.57
C VAL A 102 11.23 -13.20 2.70
N GLU A 103 12.41 -12.67 2.39
CA GLU A 103 12.54 -11.53 1.47
C GLU A 103 12.15 -11.90 0.03
N GLU A 104 12.57 -13.06 -0.47
CA GLU A 104 12.21 -13.55 -1.79
C GLU A 104 10.68 -13.71 -1.94
N ILE A 105 10.01 -14.27 -0.92
CA ILE A 105 8.54 -14.38 -0.89
C ILE A 105 7.87 -12.99 -0.85
N GLY A 106 8.47 -12.04 -0.11
CA GLY A 106 8.02 -10.65 -0.08
C GLY A 106 8.10 -10.00 -1.45
N MET A 107 9.22 -10.16 -2.14
CA MET A 107 9.47 -9.61 -3.48
C MET A 107 8.57 -10.26 -4.54
N PHE A 108 8.42 -11.59 -4.53
CA PHE A 108 7.53 -12.29 -5.45
C PHE A 108 6.05 -11.86 -5.30
N LYS A 109 5.57 -11.71 -4.06
CA LYS A 109 4.21 -11.20 -3.81
C LYS A 109 4.05 -9.75 -4.24
N PHE A 110 5.09 -8.94 -4.11
CA PHE A 110 5.09 -7.57 -4.59
C PHE A 110 4.95 -7.54 -6.11
N ASP A 111 5.77 -8.30 -6.83
CA ASP A 111 5.76 -8.32 -8.29
C ASP A 111 4.40 -8.78 -8.84
N VAL A 112 3.82 -9.85 -8.29
CA VAL A 112 2.48 -10.33 -8.71
C VAL A 112 1.37 -9.30 -8.46
N LEU A 113 1.46 -8.50 -7.38
CA LEU A 113 0.42 -7.52 -7.04
C LEU A 113 0.61 -6.14 -7.69
N VAL A 114 1.81 -5.88 -8.24
CA VAL A 114 2.16 -4.59 -8.87
C VAL A 114 2.23 -4.72 -10.39
N PHE A 115 2.75 -5.82 -10.91
CA PHE A 115 2.99 -6.04 -12.35
C PHE A 115 2.13 -7.16 -12.96
N GLY A 116 1.41 -7.94 -12.14
CA GLY A 116 0.52 -9.02 -12.57
C GLY A 116 -0.91 -8.59 -12.91
#